data_AF-A0A7Y6A2S9-F1
#
_entry.id   AF-A0A7Y6A2S9-F1
#
_cell.length_a   1.000
_cell.length_b   1.000
_cell.length_c   1.000
_cell.angle_alpha   90.00
_cell.angle_beta   90.00
_cell.angle_gamma   90.00
#
_symmetry.space_group_name_H-M   'P 1'
#
loop_
_entity.id
_entity.type
_entity.pdbx_description
1 polymer ?
#
loop_
_entity_poly.entity_id
_entity_poly.type
_entity_poly.pdbx_seq_one_letter_code
_entity_poly.pdbx_strand_id
1 'polypeptide(L)'
;MTTILRRVVTAAAIVATAGLLSAPAAFAGGEHGGGGGRTILRAELAGSLTTDPVLFGTTPGGADWVIGDGEARLRQNGRLDVRVEGLVLTSTGANPVPQLAASIACNGTVVVTTAIVPFSPTGDAVIHARVALPERCIAPVVLLNPRGNAAVYIGVTGTEA
;
A
#
# COMPACT_ATOMS: atom_id res chain seq x y z
N MET A 1 4.76 -78.34 -11.29
CA MET A 1 5.26 -79.37 -10.37
C MET A 1 5.85 -78.65 -9.16
N THR A 2 5.08 -78.54 -8.08
CA THR A 2 5.27 -79.29 -6.81
C THR A 2 6.63 -78.95 -6.17
N THR A 3 6.77 -78.45 -4.94
CA THR A 3 5.86 -78.20 -3.81
C THR A 3 6.73 -77.68 -2.63
N ILE A 4 6.11 -77.23 -1.53
CA ILE A 4 6.54 -77.52 -0.12
C ILE A 4 7.79 -76.73 0.38
N LEU A 5 7.85 -76.13 1.57
CA LEU A 5 6.99 -76.10 2.75
C LEU A 5 7.33 -74.89 3.62
N ARG A 6 6.32 -74.43 4.36
CA ARG A 6 6.39 -73.51 5.50
C ARG A 6 7.30 -74.03 6.62
N ARG A 7 8.02 -73.13 7.29
CA ARG A 7 8.21 -73.17 8.75
C ARG A 7 7.92 -71.79 9.34
N VAL A 8 7.33 -71.86 10.53
CA VAL A 8 6.45 -70.91 11.18
C VAL A 8 7.15 -70.45 12.47
N VAL A 9 6.92 -69.18 12.85
CA VAL A 9 7.05 -68.61 14.23
C VAL A 9 8.51 -68.35 14.68
N THR A 10 8.91 -67.21 15.25
CA THR A 10 8.33 -66.39 16.35
C THR A 10 8.76 -64.91 16.23
N ALA A 11 7.92 -64.03 16.78
CA ALA A 11 8.08 -62.59 16.86
C ALA A 11 9.22 -62.10 17.77
N ALA A 12 9.80 -60.95 17.44
CA ALA A 12 10.25 -59.95 18.42
C ALA A 12 10.20 -58.56 17.76
N ALA A 13 9.27 -57.74 18.25
CA ALA A 13 9.09 -56.35 17.84
C ALA A 13 10.26 -55.49 18.33
N ILE A 14 10.85 -54.69 17.45
CA ILE A 14 11.59 -53.49 17.82
C ILE A 14 10.90 -52.35 17.09
N VAL A 15 9.94 -51.72 17.77
CA VAL A 15 9.36 -50.45 17.35
C VAL A 15 10.42 -49.39 17.61
N ALA A 16 11.15 -49.01 16.56
CA ALA A 16 11.97 -47.82 16.58
C ALA A 16 11.04 -46.60 16.43
N THR A 17 10.56 -46.06 17.54
CA THR A 17 9.89 -44.75 17.55
C THR A 17 10.91 -43.68 17.18
N ALA A 18 10.91 -43.25 15.91
CA ALA A 18 11.59 -42.05 15.49
C ALA A 18 10.90 -40.86 16.17
N GLY A 19 11.59 -40.25 17.13
CA GLY A 19 11.12 -39.06 17.82
C GLY A 19 10.92 -37.90 16.85
N LEU A 20 9.66 -37.57 16.58
CA LEU A 20 9.29 -36.29 16.01
C LEU A 20 9.53 -35.23 17.09
N LEU A 21 10.64 -34.48 16.97
CA LEU A 21 10.85 -33.26 17.71
C LEU A 21 9.82 -32.23 17.24
N SER A 22 8.66 -32.20 17.88
CA SER A 22 7.71 -31.11 17.76
C SER A 22 8.33 -29.86 18.38
N ALA A 23 8.94 -29.01 17.55
CA ALA A 23 9.28 -27.66 17.95
C ALA A 23 7.98 -26.91 18.26
N PRO A 24 7.81 -26.28 19.44
CA PRO A 24 6.72 -25.34 19.63
C PRO A 24 6.95 -24.19 18.65
N ALA A 25 5.99 -23.96 17.75
CA ALA A 25 5.91 -22.68 17.05
C ALA A 25 5.79 -21.60 18.13
N ALA A 26 6.87 -20.83 18.34
CA ALA A 26 6.79 -19.64 19.14
C ALA A 26 5.83 -18.69 18.42
N PHE A 27 4.59 -18.63 18.89
CA PHE A 27 3.74 -17.49 18.57
C PHE A 27 4.48 -16.27 19.10
N ALA A 28 5.09 -15.50 18.21
CA ALA A 28 5.56 -14.18 18.53
C ALA A 28 4.33 -13.41 19.02
N GLY A 29 4.23 -13.26 20.35
CA GLY A 29 3.17 -12.53 21.00
C GLY A 29 3.10 -11.15 20.37
N GLY A 30 1.92 -10.79 19.86
CA GLY A 30 1.69 -9.49 19.26
C GLY A 30 2.12 -8.39 20.22
N GLU A 31 3.05 -7.57 19.75
CA GLU A 31 3.47 -6.35 20.42
C GLU A 31 2.23 -5.47 20.69
N HIS A 32 1.88 -5.36 21.97
CA HIS A 32 1.07 -4.26 22.46
C HIS A 32 1.96 -3.01 22.51
N GLY A 33 2.11 -2.35 21.36
CA GLY A 33 2.83 -1.08 21.19
C GLY A 33 1.86 0.08 20.92
N GLY A 34 1.90 1.11 21.78
CA GLY A 34 0.84 2.11 21.97
C GLY A 34 0.62 3.18 20.89
N GLY A 35 -0.49 3.92 21.08
CA GLY A 35 -0.77 5.27 20.57
C GLY A 35 -0.97 5.49 19.07
N GLY A 36 -0.48 4.61 18.20
CA GLY A 36 -0.53 4.79 16.75
C GLY A 36 -1.59 3.92 16.09
N GLY A 37 -2.75 4.48 15.75
CA GLY A 37 -3.86 3.75 15.12
C GLY A 37 -3.45 2.81 13.97
N ARG A 38 -4.23 1.74 13.78
CA ARG A 38 -4.05 0.71 12.75
C ARG A 38 -3.90 1.32 11.35
N THR A 39 -3.00 0.78 10.53
CA THR A 39 -2.90 1.15 9.10
C THR A 39 -4.18 0.71 8.38
N ILE A 40 -4.83 1.63 7.67
CA ILE A 40 -6.03 1.37 6.84
C ILE A 40 -5.76 1.50 5.34
N LEU A 41 -4.66 2.16 4.96
CA LEU A 41 -4.12 2.18 3.62
C LEU A 41 -2.60 2.06 3.72
N ARG A 42 -2.02 1.17 2.90
CA ARG A 42 -0.62 1.19 2.50
C ARG A 42 -0.61 0.74 1.05
N ALA A 43 -0.16 1.61 0.17
CA ALA A 43 -0.14 1.35 -1.26
C ALA A 43 0.98 2.14 -1.92
N GLU A 44 1.46 1.60 -3.03
CA GLU A 44 2.30 2.34 -3.96
C GLU A 44 1.50 3.48 -4.61
N LEU A 45 2.22 4.35 -5.31
CA LEU A 45 1.66 5.44 -6.09
C LEU A 45 1.86 5.16 -7.59
N ALA A 46 0.90 5.58 -8.39
CA ALA A 46 0.99 5.63 -9.85
C ALA A 46 0.81 7.07 -10.31
N GLY A 47 1.53 7.47 -11.37
CA GLY A 47 1.24 8.70 -12.09
C GLY A 47 -0.11 8.63 -12.81
N SER A 48 -0.76 9.77 -13.01
CA SER A 48 -2.01 9.81 -13.78
C SER A 48 -1.76 9.82 -15.27
N LEU A 49 -2.56 9.10 -16.04
CA LEU A 49 -2.67 9.23 -17.48
C LEU A 49 -3.85 10.14 -17.83
N THR A 50 -3.74 10.88 -18.92
CA THR A 50 -4.84 11.69 -19.49
C THR A 50 -6.06 10.85 -19.87
N THR A 51 -5.86 9.54 -20.10
CA THR A 51 -6.92 8.56 -20.38
C THR A 51 -7.57 7.97 -19.14
N ASP A 52 -7.05 8.24 -17.94
CA ASP A 52 -7.60 7.70 -16.71
C ASP A 52 -9.02 8.25 -16.45
N PRO A 53 -9.87 7.49 -15.74
CA PRO A 53 -11.21 7.98 -15.40
C PRO A 53 -11.16 9.13 -14.40
N VAL A 54 -12.27 9.86 -14.29
CA VAL A 54 -12.53 10.74 -13.15
C VAL A 54 -12.68 9.86 -11.91
N LEU A 55 -11.87 10.13 -10.87
CA LEU A 55 -11.86 9.38 -9.62
C LEU A 55 -12.40 10.26 -8.50
N PHE A 56 -13.49 9.83 -7.86
CA PHE A 56 -14.06 10.52 -6.69
C PHE A 56 -14.40 12.01 -6.92
N GLY A 57 -14.73 12.37 -8.17
CA GLY A 57 -15.00 13.76 -8.58
C GLY A 57 -13.74 14.56 -8.97
N THR A 58 -12.57 13.93 -8.97
CA THR A 58 -11.28 14.52 -9.35
C THR A 58 -10.86 14.01 -10.74
N THR A 59 -10.57 14.93 -11.65
CA THR A 59 -10.16 14.64 -13.03
C THR A 59 -8.65 14.35 -13.09
N PRO A 60 -8.14 13.47 -13.98
CA PRO A 60 -6.70 13.34 -14.19
C PRO A 60 -6.05 14.65 -14.65
N GLY A 61 -4.74 14.75 -14.48
CA GLY A 61 -3.94 15.85 -14.99
C GLY A 61 -4.05 15.97 -16.51
N GLY A 62 -3.86 17.19 -17.03
CA GLY A 62 -3.91 17.45 -18.48
C GLY A 62 -2.70 16.93 -19.28
N ALA A 63 -1.83 16.14 -18.65
CA ALA A 63 -0.67 15.50 -19.26
C ALA A 63 -0.35 14.21 -18.50
N ASP A 64 0.29 13.26 -19.17
CA ASP A 64 0.64 11.98 -18.56
C ASP A 64 1.82 12.14 -17.59
N TRP A 65 1.67 11.56 -16.41
CA TRP A 65 2.67 11.53 -15.36
C TRP A 65 3.16 10.11 -15.16
N VAL A 66 4.43 9.98 -14.81
CA VAL A 66 5.08 8.74 -14.40
C VAL A 66 5.79 8.99 -13.08
N ILE A 67 5.86 7.98 -12.22
CA ILE A 67 6.57 8.04 -10.95
C ILE A 67 7.74 7.05 -10.91
N GLY A 68 8.84 7.44 -10.26
CA GLY A 68 9.96 6.54 -10.02
C GLY A 68 9.67 5.57 -8.85
N ASP A 69 9.31 6.13 -7.70
CA ASP A 69 8.88 5.40 -6.51
C ASP A 69 7.91 6.25 -5.68
N GLY A 70 7.03 5.61 -4.93
CA GLY A 70 6.15 6.32 -4.04
C GLY A 70 5.30 5.40 -3.18
N GLU A 71 5.06 5.81 -1.94
CA GLU A 71 4.18 5.09 -1.00
C GLU A 71 3.28 6.10 -0.29
N ALA A 72 2.01 5.75 -0.15
CA ALA A 72 1.11 6.41 0.78
C ALA A 72 0.68 5.45 1.88
N ARG A 73 0.73 5.94 3.12
CA ARG A 73 0.27 5.24 4.31
C ARG A 73 -0.74 6.10 5.06
N LEU A 74 -1.97 5.58 5.20
CA LEU A 74 -3.00 6.19 6.03
C LEU A 74 -3.31 5.28 7.21
N ARG A 75 -3.35 5.87 8.41
CA ARG A 75 -3.78 5.20 9.64
C ARG A 75 -5.18 5.63 10.05
N GLN A 76 -5.89 4.74 10.74
CA GLN A 76 -7.26 4.95 11.21
C GLN A 76 -7.41 6.20 12.08
N ASN A 77 -6.34 6.59 12.80
CA ASN A 77 -6.35 7.80 13.61
C ASN A 77 -6.11 9.07 12.78
N GLY A 78 -6.03 9.01 11.45
CA GLY A 78 -5.82 10.15 10.56
C GLY A 78 -4.37 10.56 10.34
N ARG A 79 -3.37 9.72 10.68
CA ARG A 79 -1.98 10.01 10.32
C ARG A 79 -1.77 9.59 8.88
N LEU A 80 -1.41 10.55 8.05
CA LEU A 80 -1.04 10.36 6.67
C LEU A 80 0.47 10.59 6.53
N ASP A 81 1.13 9.63 5.92
CA ASP A 81 2.52 9.71 5.48
C ASP A 81 2.54 9.40 3.98
N VAL A 82 3.01 10.34 3.15
CA VAL A 82 3.18 10.14 1.71
C VAL A 82 4.60 10.51 1.32
N ARG A 83 5.29 9.63 0.61
CA ARG A 83 6.58 9.87 -0.02
C ARG A 83 6.41 9.73 -1.52
N VAL A 84 6.87 10.73 -2.26
CA VAL A 84 6.82 10.81 -3.71
C VAL A 84 8.25 11.02 -4.20
N GLU A 85 8.73 10.18 -5.10
CA GLU A 85 10.05 10.28 -5.71
C GLU A 85 9.91 10.16 -7.23
N GLY A 86 10.41 11.16 -7.95
CA GLY A 86 10.42 11.13 -9.41
C GLY A 86 9.06 11.22 -10.09
N LEU A 87 8.04 11.85 -9.48
CA LEU A 87 6.76 12.10 -10.15
C LEU A 87 6.88 13.26 -11.14
N VAL A 88 6.97 12.94 -12.44
CA VAL A 88 7.27 13.89 -13.51
C VAL A 88 6.37 13.68 -14.72
N LEU A 89 6.32 14.68 -15.61
CA LEU A 89 5.67 14.52 -16.91
C LEU A 89 6.46 13.54 -17.78
N THR A 90 5.77 12.61 -18.43
CA THR A 90 6.39 11.66 -19.37
C THR A 90 7.06 12.36 -20.56
N SER A 91 6.48 13.49 -21.00
CA SER A 91 6.92 14.23 -22.19
C SER A 91 8.19 15.04 -21.99
N THR A 92 8.48 15.47 -20.76
CA THR A 92 9.63 16.35 -20.46
C THR A 92 10.62 15.73 -19.47
N GLY A 93 10.22 14.69 -18.74
CA GLY A 93 11.01 14.13 -17.63
C GLY A 93 11.20 15.11 -16.47
N ALA A 94 10.35 16.13 -16.35
CA ALA A 94 10.44 17.16 -15.31
C ALA A 94 9.08 17.47 -14.69
N ASN A 95 9.11 17.98 -13.45
CA ASN A 95 7.94 18.46 -12.75
C ASN A 95 7.77 19.99 -12.91
N PRO A 96 6.72 20.49 -13.60
CA PRO A 96 6.44 21.93 -13.71
C PRO A 96 5.61 22.50 -12.54
N VAL A 97 5.22 21.68 -11.57
CA VAL A 97 4.32 22.06 -10.47
C VAL A 97 5.14 22.24 -9.19
N PRO A 98 5.23 23.45 -8.60
CA PRO A 98 6.11 23.69 -7.45
C PRO A 98 5.51 23.24 -6.10
N GLN A 99 4.25 22.81 -6.07
CA GLN A 99 3.49 22.54 -4.85
C GLN A 99 2.57 21.34 -5.01
N LEU A 100 2.50 20.50 -4.00
CA LEU A 100 1.68 19.29 -3.98
C LEU A 100 0.81 19.25 -2.72
N ALA A 101 -0.39 18.69 -2.83
CA ALA A 101 -1.19 18.28 -1.68
C ALA A 101 -1.70 16.85 -1.88
N ALA A 102 -2.28 16.25 -0.84
CA ALA A 102 -2.95 14.97 -0.92
C ALA A 102 -4.42 15.09 -0.54
N SER A 103 -5.31 14.60 -1.39
CA SER A 103 -6.71 14.38 -1.06
C SER A 103 -6.93 12.93 -0.66
N ILE A 104 -7.69 12.72 0.41
CA ILE A 104 -8.10 11.40 0.87
C ILE A 104 -9.54 11.22 0.45
N ALA A 105 -9.80 10.16 -0.31
CA ALA A 105 -11.15 9.69 -0.56
C ALA A 105 -11.50 8.54 0.39
N CYS A 106 -12.70 8.58 0.93
CA CYS A 106 -13.31 7.53 1.74
C CYS A 106 -14.74 7.31 1.24
N ASN A 107 -15.20 6.07 1.18
CA ASN A 107 -16.59 5.76 0.80
C ASN A 107 -17.01 6.34 -0.57
N GLY A 108 -16.08 6.43 -1.52
CA GLY A 108 -16.38 6.93 -2.87
C GLY A 108 -16.38 8.44 -3.03
N THR A 109 -15.95 9.23 -2.03
CA THR A 109 -15.83 10.69 -2.15
C THR A 109 -14.57 11.20 -1.48
N VAL A 110 -14.00 12.30 -2.00
CA VAL A 110 -12.98 13.07 -1.27
C VAL A 110 -13.58 13.60 0.03
N VAL A 111 -12.90 13.38 1.16
CA VAL A 111 -13.35 13.82 2.49
C VAL A 111 -12.45 14.89 3.11
N VAL A 112 -11.19 14.97 2.69
CA VAL A 112 -10.23 15.96 3.19
C VAL A 112 -9.06 16.10 2.22
N THR A 113 -8.53 17.31 2.11
CA THR A 113 -7.28 17.62 1.39
C THR A 113 -6.29 18.22 2.38
N THR A 114 -5.02 17.80 2.30
CA THR A 114 -3.97 18.32 3.17
C THR A 114 -3.60 19.77 2.82
N ALA A 115 -2.81 20.39 3.68
CA ALA A 115 -2.05 21.58 3.29
C ALA A 115 -1.07 21.23 2.14
N ILE A 116 -0.68 22.26 1.39
CA ILE A 116 0.33 22.15 0.34
C ILE A 116 1.74 21.99 0.94
N VAL A 117 2.57 21.22 0.26
CA VAL A 117 4.00 21.05 0.54
C VAL A 117 4.83 21.43 -0.69
N PRO A 118 6.13 21.74 -0.54
CA PRO A 118 7.03 21.89 -1.68
C PRO A 118 7.08 20.62 -2.53
N PHE A 119 7.17 20.80 -3.85
CA PHE A 119 7.30 19.72 -4.82
C PHE A 119 8.48 20.07 -5.75
N SER A 120 9.54 19.25 -5.71
CA SER A 120 10.81 19.56 -6.36
C SER A 120 10.68 19.48 -7.90
N PRO A 121 11.55 20.16 -8.66
CA PRO A 121 11.58 20.02 -10.13
C PRO A 121 11.86 18.59 -10.62
N THR A 122 12.46 17.74 -9.78
CA THR A 122 12.71 16.32 -10.04
C THR A 122 11.53 15.43 -9.69
N GLY A 123 10.44 15.97 -9.14
CA GLY A 123 9.24 15.20 -8.83
C GLY A 123 9.23 14.59 -7.43
N ASP A 124 9.90 15.22 -6.46
CA ASP A 124 9.99 14.72 -5.09
C ASP A 124 9.17 15.55 -4.11
N ALA A 125 8.43 14.89 -3.24
CA ALA A 125 7.67 15.52 -2.17
C ALA A 125 7.47 14.56 -0.98
N VAL A 126 7.33 15.14 0.22
CA VAL A 126 6.97 14.42 1.44
C VAL A 126 5.81 15.12 2.12
N ILE A 127 4.75 14.37 2.43
CA ILE A 127 3.58 14.85 3.15
C ILE A 127 3.45 14.08 4.46
N HIS A 128 3.63 14.78 5.58
CA HIS A 128 3.27 14.31 6.91
C HIS A 128 2.10 15.14 7.41
N ALA A 129 0.93 14.51 7.57
CA ALA A 129 -0.28 15.21 7.95
C ALA A 129 -1.10 14.44 8.99
N ARG A 130 -1.89 15.21 9.75
CA ARG A 130 -2.96 14.71 10.61
C ARG A 130 -4.27 15.21 10.04
N VAL A 131 -5.08 14.30 9.50
CA VAL A 131 -6.34 14.61 8.84
C VAL A 131 -7.53 14.11 9.64
N ALA A 132 -8.65 14.84 9.58
CA ALA A 132 -9.92 14.39 10.12
C ALA A 132 -10.54 13.37 9.16
N LEU A 133 -10.73 12.14 9.63
CA LEU A 133 -11.40 11.08 8.87
C LEU A 133 -12.81 10.87 9.41
N PRO A 134 -13.78 10.45 8.55
CA PRO A 134 -15.06 9.95 9.05
C PRO A 134 -14.85 8.71 9.92
N GLU A 135 -15.81 8.42 10.80
CA GLU A 135 -15.79 7.22 11.66
C GLU A 135 -15.57 5.94 10.85
N ARG A 136 -16.21 5.87 9.68
CA ARG A 136 -16.05 4.79 8.70
C ARG A 136 -15.38 5.35 7.45
N CYS A 137 -14.10 5.04 7.26
CA CYS A 137 -13.39 5.27 6.00
C CYS A 137 -13.16 3.94 5.30
N ILE A 138 -14.07 3.56 4.41
CA ILE A 138 -14.00 2.32 3.65
C ILE A 138 -13.27 2.59 2.33
N ALA A 139 -12.41 1.64 1.94
CA ALA A 139 -11.60 1.70 0.72
C ALA A 139 -10.91 3.06 0.53
N PRO A 140 -10.04 3.47 1.49
CA PRO A 140 -9.33 4.73 1.38
C PRO A 140 -8.47 4.79 0.11
N VAL A 141 -8.48 5.94 -0.56
CA VAL A 141 -7.59 6.25 -1.68
C VAL A 141 -6.91 7.60 -1.42
N VAL A 142 -5.64 7.73 -1.80
CA VAL A 142 -4.92 9.00 -1.75
C VAL A 142 -4.68 9.48 -3.18
N LEU A 143 -5.08 10.71 -3.46
CA LEU A 143 -4.89 11.42 -4.74
C LEU A 143 -3.89 12.56 -4.51
N LEU A 144 -2.91 12.72 -5.39
CA LEU A 144 -1.93 13.80 -5.35
C LEU A 144 -2.41 14.97 -6.20
N ASN A 145 -2.56 16.14 -5.61
CA ASN A 145 -3.18 17.30 -6.23
C ASN A 145 -2.17 18.40 -6.54
N PRO A 146 -2.06 18.86 -7.80
CA PRO A 146 -1.14 19.93 -8.15
C PRO A 146 -1.63 21.26 -7.56
N ARG A 147 -0.73 21.99 -6.90
CA ARG A 147 -1.02 23.32 -6.28
C ARG A 147 -2.18 23.29 -5.27
N GLY A 148 -2.49 22.13 -4.69
CA GLY A 148 -3.62 21.96 -3.78
C GLY A 148 -5.00 21.95 -4.45
N ASN A 149 -5.08 21.88 -5.78
CA ASN A 149 -6.36 21.79 -6.50
C ASN A 149 -6.96 20.39 -6.39
N ALA A 150 -7.87 20.18 -5.44
CA ALA A 150 -8.53 18.89 -5.21
C ALA A 150 -9.42 18.40 -6.37
N ALA A 151 -9.69 19.24 -7.38
CA ALA A 151 -10.42 18.84 -8.58
C ALA A 151 -9.54 18.13 -9.63
N VAL A 152 -8.21 18.13 -9.46
CA VAL A 152 -7.26 17.47 -10.36
C VAL A 152 -6.33 16.52 -9.59
N TYR A 153 -6.06 15.33 -10.11
CA TYR A 153 -5.01 14.44 -9.60
C TYR A 153 -3.91 14.22 -10.63
N ILE A 154 -2.65 14.22 -10.19
CA ILE A 154 -1.47 13.91 -11.02
C ILE A 154 -0.79 12.60 -10.60
N GLY A 155 -1.23 12.02 -9.49
CA GLY A 155 -0.87 10.68 -9.05
C GLY A 155 -1.91 10.17 -8.08
N VAL A 156 -1.95 8.86 -7.88
CA VAL A 156 -2.97 8.17 -7.07
C VAL A 156 -2.40 6.90 -6.48
N THR A 157 -2.90 6.47 -5.32
CA THR A 157 -2.54 5.14 -4.80
C THR A 157 -3.02 4.04 -5.71
N GLY A 158 -2.09 3.18 -6.13
CA GLY A 158 -2.27 2.19 -7.18
C GLY A 158 -0.90 1.68 -7.63
N THR A 159 -0.87 0.97 -8.76
CA THR A 159 0.37 0.48 -9.36
C THR A 159 0.41 0.88 -10.82
N GLU A 160 1.57 1.28 -11.32
CA GLU A 160 1.83 1.34 -12.76
C GLU A 160 2.00 -0.09 -13.30
N ALA A 161 1.52 -0.34 -14.53
CA ALA A 161 1.57 -1.66 -15.16
C ALA A 161 2.79 -1.82 -16.07
#